data_AF-A0A7S1J361-F1
#
_entry.id   AF-A0A7S1J361-F1
#
_cell.length_a   1.000
_cell.length_b   1.000
_cell.length_c   1.000
_cell.angle_alpha   90.00
_cell.angle_beta   90.00
_cell.angle_gamma   90.00
#
_symmetry.space_group_name_H-M   'P 1'
#
loop_
_entity.id
_entity.type
_entity.pdbx_description
1 polymer ?
#
loop_
_entity_poly.entity_id
_entity_poly.type
_entity_poly.pdbx_seq_one_letter_code
_entity_poly.pdbx_strand_id
1 'polypeptide(L)'
;RPLRGQSPQELMETVGLCRLIAQRFDSFTADDVCHTCEALALLARKDLAVKEQISGRGGKLGMAIRHRALDPAVLPALRPDAAARLVWLLAQMGLRDEVLLHALGQRAA
;
A
#
# COMPACT_ATOMS: atom_id res chain seq x y z
N ARG A 1 3.24 4.55 19.29
CA ARG A 1 2.60 3.91 20.47
C ARG A 1 1.83 2.70 19.93
N PRO A 2 2.17 1.46 20.26
CA PRO A 2 1.43 0.29 19.79
C PRO A 2 -0.03 0.37 20.26
N LEU A 3 -0.97 -0.14 19.46
CA LEU A 3 -2.37 -0.21 19.85
C LEU A 3 -2.53 -1.03 21.14
N ARG A 4 -3.45 -0.63 22.02
CA ARG A 4 -3.84 -1.45 23.19
C ARG A 4 -4.24 -2.84 22.71
N GLY A 5 -3.43 -3.86 23.01
CA GLY A 5 -3.75 -5.27 22.78
C GLY A 5 -2.87 -6.03 21.78
N GLN A 6 -1.99 -5.37 21.02
CA GLN A 6 -1.02 -6.06 20.17
C GLN A 6 0.27 -6.32 20.91
N SER A 7 0.71 -7.58 20.92
CA SER A 7 2.01 -7.97 21.44
C SER A 7 3.13 -7.42 20.55
N PRO A 8 4.34 -7.16 21.10
CA PRO A 8 5.50 -6.78 20.32
C PRO A 8 5.84 -7.76 19.18
N GLN A 9 5.47 -9.04 19.34
CA GLN A 9 5.69 -10.08 18.36
C GLN A 9 4.78 -9.93 17.14
N GLU A 10 3.48 -9.70 17.33
CA GLU A 10 2.53 -9.44 16.23
C GLU A 10 2.93 -8.20 15.42
N LEU A 11 3.47 -7.18 16.10
CA LEU A 11 4.02 -6.00 15.44
C LEU A 11 5.22 -6.35 14.56
N MET A 12 6.17 -7.16 15.08
CA MET A 12 7.34 -7.61 14.33
C MET A 12 6.94 -8.46 13.12
N GLU A 13 5.97 -9.36 13.26
CA GLU A 13 5.45 -10.19 12.17
C GLU A 13 4.81 -9.32 11.07
N THR A 14 3.97 -8.36 11.46
CA THR A 14 3.31 -7.44 10.53
C THR A 14 4.33 -6.58 9.78
N VAL A 15 5.34 -6.07 10.47
CA VAL A 15 6.44 -5.31 9.88
C VAL A 15 7.31 -6.19 8.97
N GLY A 16 7.57 -7.43 9.35
CA GLY A 16 8.29 -8.42 8.54
C GLY A 16 7.57 -8.73 7.23
N LEU A 17 6.25 -8.95 7.30
CA LEU A 17 5.37 -9.11 6.14
C LEU A 17 5.44 -7.92 5.20
N CYS A 18 5.37 -6.69 5.72
CA CYS A 18 5.48 -5.48 4.90
C CYS A 18 6.82 -5.42 4.14
N ARG A 19 7.93 -5.86 4.74
CA ARG A 19 9.23 -5.93 4.03
C ARG A 19 9.26 -7.01 2.96
N LEU A 20 8.72 -8.20 3.23
CA LEU A 20 8.65 -9.29 2.24
C LEU A 20 7.80 -8.87 1.04
N ILE A 21 6.66 -8.23 1.30
CA ILE A 21 5.81 -7.63 0.28
C ILE A 21 6.62 -6.63 -0.55
N ALA A 22 7.36 -5.72 0.09
CA ALA A 22 8.18 -4.74 -0.63
C ALA A 22 9.26 -5.38 -1.53
N GLN A 23 9.82 -6.52 -1.14
CA GLN A 23 10.83 -7.24 -1.93
C GLN A 23 10.24 -8.00 -3.12
N ARG A 24 8.95 -8.36 -3.03
CA ARG A 24 8.28 -9.20 -4.03
C ARG A 24 7.26 -8.43 -4.85
N PHE A 25 6.99 -7.17 -4.53
CA PHE A 25 5.92 -6.37 -5.11
C PHE A 25 6.03 -6.26 -6.64
N ASP A 26 7.25 -6.24 -7.17
CA ASP A 26 7.48 -6.18 -8.62
C ASP A 26 7.00 -7.44 -9.36
N SER A 27 6.91 -8.58 -8.65
CA SER A 27 6.40 -9.84 -9.20
C SER A 27 4.88 -10.00 -9.08
N PHE A 28 4.19 -9.07 -8.42
CA PHE A 28 2.76 -9.18 -8.16
C PHE A 28 1.95 -8.94 -9.42
N THR A 29 0.95 -9.78 -9.66
CA THR A 29 -0.08 -9.52 -10.68
C THR A 29 -0.93 -8.32 -10.29
N ALA A 30 -1.77 -7.81 -11.20
CA ALA A 30 -2.69 -6.72 -10.87
C ALA A 30 -3.66 -7.10 -9.73
N ASP A 31 -4.05 -8.37 -9.66
CA ASP A 31 -4.92 -8.89 -8.61
C ASP A 31 -4.19 -9.01 -7.26
N ASP A 32 -2.93 -9.46 -7.27
CA ASP A 32 -2.08 -9.47 -6.07
C ASP A 32 -1.85 -8.04 -5.53
N VAL A 33 -1.59 -7.08 -6.43
CA VAL A 33 -1.46 -5.66 -6.06
C VAL A 33 -2.76 -5.17 -5.42
N CYS A 34 -3.91 -5.49 -5.99
CA CYS A 34 -5.23 -5.14 -5.43
C CYS A 34 -5.40 -5.68 -4.01
N HIS A 35 -5.30 -7.00 -3.82
CA HIS A 35 -5.49 -7.64 -2.51
C HIS A 35 -4.47 -7.16 -1.48
N THR A 36 -3.23 -6.95 -1.89
CA THR A 36 -2.18 -6.48 -0.99
C THR A 36 -2.40 -5.03 -0.57
N CYS A 37 -2.79 -4.15 -1.50
CA CYS A 37 -3.09 -2.76 -1.16
C CYS A 37 -4.30 -2.66 -0.23
N GLU A 38 -5.31 -3.53 -0.39
CA GLU A 38 -6.43 -3.62 0.55
C GLU A 38 -5.96 -4.05 1.96
N ALA A 39 -5.16 -5.11 2.05
CA ALA A 39 -4.62 -5.59 3.32
C ALA A 39 -3.77 -4.50 4.00
N LEU A 40 -2.87 -3.85 3.26
CA LEU A 40 -2.04 -2.75 3.75
C LEU A 40 -2.87 -1.54 4.19
N ALA A 41 -3.95 -1.22 3.48
CA ALA A 41 -4.86 -0.16 3.86
C ALA A 41 -5.53 -0.45 5.22
N LEU A 42 -6.03 -1.67 5.41
CA LEU A 42 -6.62 -2.10 6.67
C LEU A 42 -5.60 -2.10 7.82
N LEU A 43 -4.37 -2.54 7.56
CA LEU A 43 -3.29 -2.54 8.54
C LEU A 43 -2.88 -1.11 8.92
N ALA A 44 -2.73 -0.21 7.95
CA ALA A 44 -2.38 1.19 8.19
C ALA A 44 -3.46 1.98 8.95
N ARG A 45 -4.74 1.58 8.88
CA ARG A 45 -5.81 2.13 9.74
C ARG A 45 -5.67 1.73 11.18
N LYS A 46 -5.25 0.49 11.41
CA LYS A 46 -5.17 -0.08 12.73
C LYS A 46 -3.89 0.43 13.41
N ASP A 47 -2.75 0.36 12.76
CA ASP A 47 -1.47 0.54 13.43
C ASP A 47 -0.62 1.68 12.85
N LEU A 48 -0.28 2.65 13.72
CA LEU A 48 0.57 3.79 13.37
C LEU A 48 2.02 3.37 13.07
N ALA A 49 2.56 2.34 13.72
CA ALA A 49 3.93 1.85 13.46
C ALA A 49 4.02 1.16 12.09
N VAL A 50 2.95 0.45 11.71
CA VAL A 50 2.80 -0.09 10.35
C VAL A 50 2.67 1.05 9.35
N LYS A 51 1.85 2.06 9.65
CA LYS A 51 1.75 3.27 8.83
C LYS A 51 3.10 3.95 8.61
N GLU A 52 3.96 4.07 9.63
CA GLU A 52 5.30 4.65 9.50
C GLU A 52 6.20 3.85 8.54
N GLN A 53 6.18 2.52 8.60
CA GLN A 53 6.96 1.66 7.70
C GLN A 53 6.46 1.70 6.25
N ILE A 54 5.15 1.87 6.06
CA ILE A 54 4.54 1.97 4.74
C ILE A 54 4.69 3.41 4.18
N SER A 55 4.74 4.45 5.02
CA SER A 55 4.76 5.86 4.63
C SER A 55 6.05 6.32 3.90
N GLY A 56 5.85 7.21 2.92
CA GLY A 56 6.69 7.34 1.72
C GLY A 56 7.94 8.22 1.74
N ARG A 57 8.44 8.74 2.87
CA ARG A 57 9.71 9.54 2.85
C ARG A 57 11.01 8.71 2.83
N GLY A 58 10.91 7.38 2.77
CA GLY A 58 12.07 6.49 2.71
C GLY A 58 11.75 4.99 2.83
N GLY A 59 10.49 4.61 3.00
CA GLY A 59 10.08 3.20 3.06
C GLY A 59 10.12 2.52 1.71
N LYS A 60 10.89 1.43 1.58
CA LYS A 60 10.99 0.60 0.37
C LYS A 60 9.60 0.16 -0.15
N LEU A 61 8.66 -0.07 0.76
CA LEU A 61 7.30 -0.51 0.42
C LEU A 61 6.49 0.59 -0.29
N GLY A 62 6.47 1.81 0.24
CA GLY A 62 5.76 2.92 -0.41
C GLY A 62 6.27 3.22 -1.82
N MET A 63 7.59 3.08 -2.03
CA MET A 63 8.20 3.22 -3.37
C MET A 63 7.85 2.07 -4.31
N ALA A 64 7.87 0.83 -3.81
CA ALA A 64 7.46 -0.35 -4.59
C ALA A 64 5.98 -0.27 -5.00
N ILE A 65 5.10 0.12 -4.07
CA ILE A 65 3.68 0.34 -4.34
C ILE A 65 3.52 1.42 -5.41
N ARG A 66 4.18 2.58 -5.26
CA ARG A 66 4.11 3.67 -6.24
C ARG A 66 4.56 3.20 -7.63
N HIS A 67 5.72 2.55 -7.72
CA HIS A 67 6.27 2.10 -9.00
C HIS A 67 5.35 1.12 -9.71
N ARG A 68 4.84 0.11 -8.98
CA ARG A 68 3.97 -0.91 -9.56
C ARG A 68 2.56 -0.40 -9.85
N ALA A 69 2.03 0.52 -9.05
CA ALA A 69 0.73 1.14 -9.30
C ALA A 69 0.70 2.01 -10.56
N LEU A 70 1.85 2.59 -10.94
CA LEU A 70 2.05 3.32 -12.19
C LEU A 70 2.39 2.40 -13.37
N ASP A 71 2.52 1.10 -13.14
CA ASP A 71 2.85 0.17 -14.22
C ASP A 71 1.71 0.12 -15.24
N PRO A 72 2.00 0.34 -16.54
CA PRO A 72 0.98 0.40 -17.58
C PRO A 72 0.26 -0.94 -17.81
N ALA A 73 0.78 -2.07 -17.32
CA ALA A 73 0.07 -3.35 -17.32
C ALA A 73 -0.85 -3.52 -16.10
N VAL A 74 -0.57 -2.83 -14.99
CA VAL A 74 -1.32 -2.96 -13.73
C VAL A 74 -2.44 -1.94 -13.62
N LEU A 75 -2.15 -0.68 -13.93
CA LEU A 75 -3.11 0.41 -13.77
C LEU A 75 -4.42 0.19 -14.56
N PRO A 76 -4.41 -0.30 -15.82
CA PRO A 76 -5.65 -0.60 -16.53
C PRO A 76 -6.37 -1.83 -15.99
N ALA A 77 -5.63 -2.80 -15.43
CA ALA A 77 -6.17 -4.04 -14.90
C ALA A 77 -6.72 -3.90 -13.47
N LEU A 78 -6.41 -2.80 -12.77
CA LEU A 78 -6.97 -2.49 -11.46
C LEU A 78 -8.48 -2.30 -11.55
N ARG A 79 -9.21 -3.00 -10.66
CA ARG A 79 -10.65 -2.80 -10.48
C ARG A 79 -10.91 -1.41 -9.87
N PRO A 80 -12.07 -0.78 -10.15
CA PRO A 80 -12.38 0.56 -9.63
C PRO A 80 -12.31 0.68 -8.11
N ASP A 81 -12.83 -0.32 -7.38
CA ASP A 81 -12.79 -0.38 -5.92
C ASP A 81 -11.35 -0.51 -5.38
N ALA A 82 -10.51 -1.25 -6.10
CA ALA A 82 -9.09 -1.40 -5.80
C ALA A 82 -8.34 -0.08 -5.99
N ALA A 83 -8.62 0.62 -7.09
CA ALA A 83 -8.05 1.93 -7.37
C ALA A 83 -8.43 2.95 -6.28
N ALA A 84 -9.70 2.98 -5.86
CA ALA A 84 -10.15 3.84 -4.77
C ALA A 84 -9.43 3.55 -3.43
N ARG A 85 -9.27 2.27 -3.09
CA ARG A 85 -8.53 1.85 -1.89
C ARG A 85 -7.06 2.21 -1.96
N LEU A 86 -6.46 2.10 -3.14
CA LEU A 86 -5.07 2.46 -3.37
C LEU A 86 -4.85 3.97 -3.24
N VAL A 87 -5.76 4.80 -3.78
CA VAL A 87 -5.78 6.25 -3.55
C VAL A 87 -5.81 6.56 -2.07
N TRP A 88 -6.72 5.91 -1.32
CA TRP A 88 -6.84 6.10 0.12
C TRP A 88 -5.57 5.69 0.87
N LEU A 89 -4.97 4.55 0.50
CA LEU A 89 -3.72 4.05 1.10
C LEU A 89 -2.57 5.03 0.84
N LEU A 90 -2.39 5.49 -0.39
CA LEU A 90 -1.38 6.48 -0.78
C LEU A 90 -1.54 7.78 0.01
N ALA A 91 -2.79 8.26 0.14
CA ALA A 91 -3.10 9.43 0.96
C ALA A 91 -2.72 9.23 2.44
N GLN A 92 -3.01 8.06 3.02
CA GLN A 92 -2.59 7.75 4.39
C GLN A 92 -1.07 7.63 4.54
N MET A 93 -0.39 7.09 3.54
CA MET A 93 1.07 7.00 3.48
C MET A 93 1.76 8.36 3.34
N GLY A 94 1.00 9.45 3.12
CA GLY A 94 1.55 10.75 2.76
C GLY A 94 2.20 10.78 1.38
N LEU A 95 1.95 9.75 0.55
CA LEU A 95 2.37 9.70 -0.85
C LEU A 95 1.40 10.56 -1.66
N ARG A 96 1.77 11.83 -1.84
CA ARG A 96 1.02 12.82 -2.63
C ARG A 96 1.59 12.91 -4.04
N ASP A 97 1.61 11.78 -4.74
CA ASP A 97 1.96 11.77 -6.16
C ASP A 97 0.70 12.13 -6.96
N GLU A 98 0.62 13.39 -7.41
CA GLU A 98 -0.58 13.92 -8.08
C GLU A 98 -0.91 13.17 -9.38
N VAL A 99 0.12 12.73 -10.11
CA VAL A 99 -0.05 11.97 -11.35
C VAL A 99 -0.65 10.60 -11.04
N LEU A 100 -0.10 9.89 -10.05
CA LEU A 100 -0.63 8.61 -9.61
C LEU A 100 -2.05 8.74 -9.05
N LEU A 101 -2.30 9.74 -8.19
CA LEU A 101 -3.61 9.96 -7.60
C LEU A 101 -4.66 10.32 -8.65
N HIS A 102 -4.30 11.11 -9.67
CA HIS A 102 -5.19 11.42 -10.79
C HIS A 102 -5.49 10.17 -11.62
N ALA A 103 -4.47 9.40 -11.98
CA ALA A 103 -4.62 8.21 -12.81
C ALA A 103 -5.47 7.12 -12.11
N LEU A 104 -5.28 6.93 -10.81
CA LEU A 104 -6.12 6.06 -10.01
C LEU A 104 -7.54 6.63 -9.82
N GLY A 105 -7.67 7.95 -9.69
CA GLY A 105 -8.97 8.63 -9.60
C GLY A 105 -9.82 8.41 -10.85
N GLN A 106 -9.22 8.50 -12.04
CA GLN A 106 -9.88 8.16 -13.30
C GLN A 106 -10.31 6.69 -13.37
N ARG A 107 -9.57 5.79 -12.73
CA ARG A 107 -9.91 4.36 -12.70
C ARG A 107 -10.99 4.01 -11.68
N ALA A 108 -11.09 4.80 -10.61
CA ALA A 108 -12.03 4.62 -9.52
C ALA A 108 -13.42 5.23 -9.77
N ALA A 109 -13.52 6.15 -10.74
CA ALA A 109 -14.77 6.77 -11.21
C ALA A 109 -15.58 5.82 -12.09
#